data_AF-A0A9D6PGD2-F1
#
_entry.id   AF-A0A9D6PGD2-F1
#
_cell.length_a   1.000
_cell.length_b   1.000
_cell.length_c   1.000
_cell.angle_alpha   90.00
_cell.angle_beta   90.00
_cell.angle_gamma   90.00
#
_symmetry.space_group_name_H-M   'P 1'
#
loop_
_entity.id
_entity.type
_entity.pdbx_description
1 polymer ?
#
loop_
_entity_poly.entity_id
_entity_poly.type
_entity_poly.pdbx_seq_one_letter_code
_entity_poly.pdbx_strand_id
1 'polypeptide(L)' 'EMINTSIEAMTDLITSEWRQQAKIAKDVSAGMMLLTAIGAILVALFIFLPKIVK' A
#
# COMPACT_ATOMS: atom_id res chain seq x y z
N GLU A 1 1.99 -4.21 -3.44
CA GLU A 1 3.25 -4.80 -2.96
C GLU A 1 4.48 -4.29 -3.68
N MET A 2 4.60 -4.43 -5.00
CA MET A 2 5.80 -4.00 -5.75
C MET A 2 6.31 -2.59 -5.39
N ILE A 3 5.39 -1.61 -5.29
CA ILE A 3 5.76 -0.25 -4.89
C ILE A 3 6.27 -0.21 -3.43
N ASN A 4 5.61 -0.92 -2.52
CA ASN A 4 6.00 -0.96 -1.11
C ASN A 4 7.41 -1.55 -0.92
N THR A 5 7.65 -2.70 -1.53
CA THR A 5 8.97 -3.33 -1.54
C THR A 5 10.03 -2.44 -2.20
N SER A 6 9.69 -1.72 -3.29
CA SER A 6 10.64 -0.83 -3.95
C SER A 6 11.05 0.37 -3.06
N ILE A 7 10.10 0.96 -2.32
CA ILE A 7 10.38 2.06 -1.40
C ILE A 7 11.19 1.55 -0.20
N GLU A 8 10.85 0.37 0.32
CA GLU A 8 11.60 -0.26 1.40
C GLU A 8 13.05 -0.53 0.99
N ALA A 9 13.27 -1.18 -0.15
CA ALA A 9 14.60 -1.46 -0.68
C ALA A 9 15.42 -0.19 -0.99
N MET A 10 14.78 0.83 -1.56
CA MET A 10 15.44 2.12 -1.80
C MET A 10 15.85 2.79 -0.48
N THR A 11 14.98 2.75 0.53
CA THR A 11 15.26 3.36 1.84
C THR A 11 16.41 2.65 2.55
N ASP A 12 16.41 1.31 2.51
CA ASP A 12 17.45 0.47 3.11
C ASP A 12 18.80 0.62 2.39
N LEU A 13 18.78 0.89 1.07
CA LEU A 13 19.98 1.21 0.29
C LEU A 13 20.58 2.57 0.70
N ILE A 14 19.75 3.55 1.06
CA ILE A 14 20.19 4.90 1.42
C ILE A 14 20.74 4.96 2.86
N THR A 15 20.11 4.25 3.80
CA THR A 15 20.48 4.30 5.23
C THR A 15 20.07 3.02 5.95
N SER A 16 20.98 2.45 6.74
CA SER A 16 20.69 1.36 7.69
C SER A 16 20.42 1.87 9.10
N GLU A 17 20.72 3.14 9.39
CA GLU A 17 20.38 3.78 10.66
C GLU A 17 18.94 4.28 10.67
N TRP A 18 18.33 4.30 11.85
CA TRP A 18 17.01 4.86 12.03
C TRP A 18 17.02 6.37 11.73
N ARG A 19 16.22 6.77 10.74
CA ARG A 19 16.00 8.18 10.37
C ARG A 19 14.51 8.47 10.29
N GLN A 20 14.10 9.62 10.80
CA GLN A 20 12.71 10.03 10.78
C GLN A 20 12.16 10.11 9.34
N GLN A 21 12.97 10.55 8.38
CA GLN A 21 12.58 10.62 6.97
C GLN A 21 12.35 9.24 6.35
N ALA A 22 13.21 8.27 6.68
CA ALA A 22 13.07 6.88 6.25
C ALA A 22 11.79 6.26 6.79
N LYS A 23 11.47 6.52 8.07
CA LYS A 23 10.19 6.12 8.67
C LYS A 23 9.00 6.69 7.92
N ILE A 24 9.00 8.00 7.65
CA ILE A 24 7.91 8.67 6.92
C ILE A 24 7.72 8.05 5.53
N ALA A 25 8.81 7.77 4.80
CA ALA A 25 8.73 7.14 3.48
C ALA A 25 8.07 5.75 3.54
N LYS A 26 8.48 4.91 4.50
CA LYS A 26 7.88 3.58 4.71
C LYS A 26 6.42 3.67 5.16
N ASP A 27 6.07 4.60 6.05
CA ASP A 27 4.70 4.81 6.52
C ASP A 27 3.76 5.27 5.39
N VAL A 28 4.20 6.20 4.53
CA VAL A 28 3.43 6.65 3.37
C VAL A 28 3.20 5.52 2.37
N SER A 29 4.23 4.69 2.16
CA SER A 29 4.15 3.53 1.29
C SER A 29 3.14 2.49 1.79
N ALA A 30 3.14 2.20 3.09
CA ALA A 30 2.11 1.36 3.71
C ALA A 30 0.70 1.97 3.58
N GLY A 31 0.58 3.30 3.70
CA GLY A 31 -0.66 4.03 3.46
C GLY A 31 -1.20 3.85 2.04
N MET A 32 -0.33 3.88 1.02
CA MET A 32 -0.71 3.60 -0.37
C MET A 32 -1.33 2.20 -0.49
N MET A 33 -0.70 1.20 0.12
CA MET A 33 -1.17 -0.19 0.09
C MET A 33 -2.59 -0.34 0.66
N LEU A 34 -2.88 0.35 1.78
CA LEU A 34 -4.21 0.38 2.39
C LEU A 34 -5.26 0.96 1.42
N LEU A 35 -4.95 2.08 0.78
CA LEU A 35 -5.86 2.71 -0.19
C LEU A 35 -6.14 1.78 -1.37
N THR A 36 -5.11 1.10 -1.90
CA THR A 36 -5.32 0.11 -2.96
C THR A 36 -6.16 -1.08 -2.51
N ALA A 37 -6.01 -1.56 -1.28
CA ALA A 37 -6.83 -2.65 -0.74
C ALA A 37 -8.31 -2.24 -0.63
N ILE A 38 -8.58 -1.04 -0.11
CA ILE A 38 -9.93 -0.47 -0.05
C ILE A 38 -10.51 -0.35 -1.47
N GLY A 39 -9.76 0.19 -2.41
CA GLY A 39 -10.17 0.30 -3.81
C GLY A 39 -10.54 -1.06 -4.42
N ALA A 40 -9.74 -2.10 -4.16
CA ALA A 40 -10.01 -3.46 -4.62
C ALA A 40 -11.32 -4.01 -4.04
N ILE A 41 -11.60 -3.77 -2.75
CA ILE A 41 -12.87 -4.14 -2.12
C ILE A 41 -14.04 -3.42 -2.78
N LEU A 42 -13.92 -2.11 -3.05
CA LEU A 42 -14.97 -1.34 -3.71
C LEU A 42 -15.27 -1.87 -5.11
N VAL A 43 -14.24 -2.19 -5.89
CA VAL A 43 -14.40 -2.80 -7.23
C VAL A 43 -15.08 -4.17 -7.11
N ALA A 44 -14.67 -4.99 -6.15
CA ALA A 44 -15.29 -6.29 -5.91
C ALA A 44 -16.79 -6.14 -5.55
N LEU A 45 -17.13 -5.22 -4.64
CA LEU A 45 -18.52 -4.93 -4.30
C LEU A 45 -19.30 -4.49 -5.54
N PHE A 46 -18.76 -3.59 -6.35
CA PHE A 46 -19.44 -3.12 -7.56
C PHE A 46 -19.77 -4.25 -8.56
N ILE A 47 -18.86 -5.24 -8.70
CA ILE A 47 -19.04 -6.36 -9.63
C ILE A 47 -19.91 -7.47 -9.04
N PHE A 48 -19.70 -7.83 -7.77
CA PHE A 48 -20.29 -9.03 -7.15
C PHE A 48 -21.58 -8.75 -6.39
N LEU A 49 -21.72 -7.58 -5.75
CA LEU A 49 -22.94 -7.22 -5.00
C LEU A 49 -24.22 -7.34 -5.86
N PRO A 50 -24.29 -6.85 -7.11
CA PRO A 50 -25.50 -7.00 -7.92
C PRO A 50 -25.78 -8.46 -8.32
N LYS A 51 -24.78 -9.35 -8.33
CA LYS A 51 -24.95 -10.78 -8.64
C LYS A 51 -25.35 -11.62 -7.43
N ILE A 52 -25.14 -11.10 -6.21
CA ILE A 52 -25.48 -11.77 -4.95
C ILE A 52 -26.86 -11.33 -4.48
N VAL A 53 -27.20 -10.05 -4.66
CA VAL A 53 -28.46 -9.46 -4.17
C VAL A 53 -29.62 -9.66 -5.17
N LYS A 54 -29.32 -9.99 -6.42
CA LYS A 54 -30.30 -10.22 -7.49
C LYS A 54 -30.10 -11.61 -8.09
#